data_AF-D5SHT9-F1
#
_entry.id   AF-D5SHT9-F1
#
_cell.length_a   1.000
_cell.length_b   1.000
_cell.length_c   1.000
_cell.angle_alpha   90.00
_cell.angle_beta   90.00
_cell.angle_gamma   90.00
#
_symmetry.space_group_name_H-M   'P 1'
#
loop_
_entity.id
_entity.type
_entity.pdbx_description
1 polymer ?
#
loop_
_entity_poly.entity_id
_entity_poly.type
_entity_poly.pdbx_seq_one_letter_code
_entity_poly.pdbx_strand_id
1 'polypeptide(L)'
;MHRRPLQAPASGGRMPARVIASTAVSKVLPRTNNAAPASRINACANSTGTVKKNDVSNSVNNQQIEEMSNQVMDMRINLEGLEKERDFYFSKLRDIEILCQEADDAEAHPIIQKILDILYATEDGFAPPDDAPPEDEEY
;
A
#
# COMPACT_ATOMS: atom_id res chain seq x y z
N MET A 1 -4.30 -61.84 9.30
CA MET A 1 -3.87 -60.52 8.79
C MET A 1 -5.14 -59.68 8.59
N HIS A 2 -5.47 -58.80 9.53
CA HIS A 2 -6.75 -58.09 9.59
C HIS A 2 -6.55 -56.57 9.71
N ARG A 3 -7.02 -55.85 8.68
CA ARG A 3 -7.69 -54.50 8.60
C ARG A 3 -7.13 -53.36 9.49
N ARG A 4 -6.86 -52.14 9.00
CA ARG A 4 -7.70 -51.18 8.23
C ARG A 4 -6.82 -50.06 7.61
N PRO A 5 -7.30 -49.33 6.58
CA PRO A 5 -6.70 -48.09 6.10
C PRO A 5 -7.19 -46.86 6.92
N LEU A 6 -6.31 -45.87 7.11
CA LEU A 6 -6.63 -44.59 7.73
C LEU A 6 -6.95 -43.54 6.65
N GLN A 7 -8.18 -43.06 6.68
CA GLN A 7 -8.73 -41.92 5.95
C GLN A 7 -8.33 -40.62 6.67
N ALA A 8 -7.82 -39.62 5.94
CA ALA A 8 -7.66 -38.25 6.43
C ALA A 8 -8.84 -37.36 5.97
N PRO A 9 -9.26 -36.36 6.77
CA PRO A 9 -10.44 -35.54 6.48
C PRO A 9 -10.10 -34.31 5.62
N ALA A 10 -11.06 -33.94 4.76
CA ALA A 10 -11.11 -32.66 4.08
C ALA A 10 -11.59 -31.57 5.06
N SER A 11 -10.90 -30.44 5.10
CA SER A 11 -11.35 -29.23 5.80
C SER A 11 -11.36 -28.05 4.84
N GLY A 12 -12.55 -27.77 4.31
CA GLY A 12 -12.86 -26.50 3.65
C GLY A 12 -12.98 -25.38 4.69
N GLY A 13 -12.21 -24.31 4.50
CA GLY A 13 -12.32 -23.06 5.25
C GLY A 13 -12.72 -21.94 4.30
N ARG A 14 -13.97 -21.49 4.44
CA ARG A 14 -14.66 -20.51 3.61
C ARG A 14 -14.35 -19.10 4.13
N MET A 15 -13.81 -18.23 3.27
CA MET A 15 -13.60 -16.81 3.57
C MET A 15 -14.95 -16.07 3.72
N PRO A 16 -15.12 -15.12 4.66
CA PRO A 16 -16.32 -14.31 4.74
C PRO A 16 -16.26 -13.15 3.72
N ALA A 17 -17.28 -13.07 2.87
CA ALA A 17 -17.52 -11.95 1.97
C ALA A 17 -18.08 -10.74 2.74
N ARG A 18 -17.45 -9.58 2.56
CA ARG A 18 -17.90 -8.28 3.08
C ARG A 18 -19.11 -7.81 2.27
N VAL A 19 -20.28 -7.75 2.92
CA VAL A 19 -21.50 -7.17 2.34
C VAL A 19 -21.46 -5.66 2.51
N ILE A 20 -21.50 -4.91 1.41
CA ILE A 20 -21.66 -3.45 1.41
C ILE A 20 -23.18 -3.19 1.33
N ALA A 21 -23.74 -2.61 2.39
CA ALA A 21 -25.13 -2.20 2.43
C ALA A 21 -25.30 -0.86 1.69
N SER A 22 -25.99 -0.88 0.56
CA SER A 22 -26.43 0.33 -0.15
C SER A 22 -27.71 0.86 0.53
N THR A 23 -27.63 2.00 1.21
CA THR A 23 -28.80 2.69 1.76
C THR A 23 -29.59 3.36 0.64
N ALA A 24 -30.83 2.90 0.44
CA ALA A 24 -31.81 3.50 -0.44
C ALA A 24 -32.25 4.88 0.08
N VAL A 25 -32.31 5.88 -0.80
CA VAL A 25 -32.78 7.24 -0.49
C VAL A 25 -34.31 7.28 -0.58
N SER A 26 -34.97 7.55 0.54
CA SER A 26 -36.42 7.76 0.62
C SER A 26 -36.82 9.15 0.12
N LYS A 27 -37.83 9.19 -0.76
CA LYS A 27 -38.49 10.39 -1.30
C LYS A 27 -39.45 11.00 -0.28
N VAL A 28 -39.35 12.31 0.01
CA VAL A 28 -40.51 13.12 0.47
C VAL A 28 -40.38 14.57 -0.05
N LEU A 29 -41.50 15.10 -0.56
CA LEU A 29 -41.73 16.42 -1.19
C LEU A 29 -42.31 17.46 -0.17
N PRO A 30 -42.47 18.76 -0.51
CA PRO A 30 -42.10 19.91 0.33
C PRO A 30 -43.25 20.49 1.17
N ARG A 31 -42.92 21.30 2.19
CA ARG A 31 -43.91 22.21 2.82
C ARG A 31 -43.29 23.50 3.37
N THR A 32 -43.96 24.60 3.04
CA THR A 32 -43.59 26.01 3.19
C THR A 32 -43.95 26.64 4.55
N ASN A 33 -43.16 27.66 4.94
CA ASN A 33 -43.44 28.86 5.75
C ASN A 33 -44.45 28.81 6.91
N ASN A 34 -44.00 29.15 8.14
CA ASN A 34 -44.45 30.39 8.81
C ASN A 34 -43.69 30.74 10.12
N ALA A 35 -43.57 32.04 10.35
CA ALA A 35 -43.57 32.80 11.61
C ALA A 35 -42.44 32.64 12.66
N ALA A 36 -41.76 33.78 12.91
CA ALA A 36 -41.02 34.08 14.14
C ALA A 36 -41.93 34.17 15.38
N PRO A 37 -41.35 34.10 16.59
CA PRO A 37 -41.37 35.33 17.41
C PRO A 37 -40.05 35.62 18.13
N ALA A 38 -39.96 36.88 18.59
CA ALA A 38 -38.80 37.54 19.15
C ALA A 38 -38.43 37.13 20.59
N SER A 39 -37.14 37.35 20.87
CA SER A 39 -36.53 37.83 22.13
C SER A 39 -36.64 36.98 23.40
N ARG A 40 -35.48 36.63 23.95
CA ARG A 40 -35.07 37.02 25.32
C ARG A 40 -33.58 36.74 25.54
N ILE A 41 -32.84 37.81 25.77
CA ILE A 41 -31.48 37.82 26.33
C ILE A 41 -31.59 37.31 27.77
N ASN A 42 -30.86 36.24 28.12
CA ASN A 42 -30.61 35.90 29.52
C ASN A 42 -29.12 35.67 29.75
N ALA A 43 -28.66 36.33 30.81
CA ALA A 43 -27.29 36.48 31.27
C ALA A 43 -26.59 35.17 31.67
N CYS A 44 -25.27 35.16 31.46
CA CYS A 44 -24.25 34.71 32.42
C CYS A 44 -24.67 33.60 33.40
N ALA A 45 -24.19 32.38 33.14
CA ALA A 45 -23.95 31.38 34.16
C ALA A 45 -22.53 30.83 33.97
N ASN A 46 -21.64 31.18 34.92
CA ASN A 46 -20.35 30.53 35.11
C ASN A 46 -20.55 29.00 35.18
N SER A 47 -20.06 28.28 34.18
CA SER A 47 -19.82 26.84 34.31
C SER A 47 -18.34 26.62 34.59
N THR A 48 -17.99 26.70 35.87
CA THR A 48 -16.72 26.21 36.38
C THR A 48 -16.73 24.69 36.28
N GLY A 49 -15.88 24.15 35.40
CA GLY A 49 -15.27 22.84 35.62
C GLY A 49 -15.84 21.64 34.87
N THR A 50 -15.62 21.55 33.55
CA THR A 50 -15.44 20.26 32.85
C THR A 50 -14.59 20.44 31.58
N VAL A 51 -13.31 20.81 31.70
CA VAL A 51 -12.40 20.92 30.53
C VAL A 51 -11.42 19.73 30.42
N LYS A 52 -11.15 19.00 31.51
CA LYS A 52 -10.00 18.08 31.57
C LYS A 52 -10.09 16.77 30.77
N LYS A 53 -11.25 16.38 30.22
CA LYS A 53 -11.37 15.11 29.46
C LYS A 53 -11.01 15.24 27.98
N ASN A 54 -11.17 16.42 27.38
CA ASN A 54 -10.83 16.63 25.97
C ASN A 54 -9.32 16.79 25.75
N ASP A 55 -8.59 17.40 26.69
CA ASP A 55 -7.14 17.60 26.57
C ASP A 55 -6.35 16.29 26.53
N VAL A 56 -6.76 15.29 27.34
CA VAL A 56 -6.08 13.98 27.39
C VAL A 56 -6.30 13.19 26.11
N SER A 57 -7.55 13.12 25.60
CA SER A 57 -7.83 12.43 24.33
C SER A 57 -7.13 13.10 23.14
N ASN A 58 -7.05 14.44 23.14
CA ASN A 58 -6.35 15.17 22.08
C ASN A 58 -4.83 14.96 22.16
N SER A 59 -4.27 14.87 23.37
CA SER A 59 -2.85 14.53 23.58
C SER A 59 -2.51 13.12 23.08
N VAL A 60 -3.36 12.13 23.35
CA VAL A 60 -3.17 10.74 22.88
C VAL A 60 -3.26 10.66 21.36
N ASN A 61 -4.24 11.35 20.75
CA ASN A 61 -4.35 11.41 19.30
C ASN A 61 -3.14 12.11 18.64
N ASN A 62 -2.64 13.21 19.22
CA ASN A 62 -1.45 13.89 18.72
C ASN A 62 -0.20 13.00 18.84
N GLN A 63 -0.06 12.26 19.93
CA GLN A 63 1.04 11.30 20.10
C GLN A 63 0.97 10.17 19.05
N GLN A 64 -0.22 9.64 18.77
CA GLN A 64 -0.40 8.63 17.73
C GLN A 64 -0.12 9.17 16.31
N ILE A 65 -0.46 10.43 16.04
CA ILE A 65 -0.13 11.11 14.77
C ILE A 65 1.39 11.27 14.64
N GLU A 66 2.08 11.64 15.72
CA GLU A 66 3.55 11.77 15.72
C GLU A 66 4.24 10.42 15.51
N GLU A 67 3.80 9.37 16.20
CA GLU A 67 4.31 8.00 16.00
C GLU A 67 4.11 7.52 14.57
N MET A 68 2.92 7.75 14.00
CA MET A 68 2.63 7.39 12.61
C MET A 68 3.47 8.21 11.62
N SER A 69 3.66 9.50 11.89
CA SER A 69 4.52 10.37 11.09
C SER A 69 5.98 9.89 11.11
N ASN A 70 6.48 9.45 12.26
CA ASN A 70 7.83 8.90 12.39
C ASN A 70 7.96 7.59 11.60
N GLN A 71 6.97 6.68 11.69
CA GLN A 71 6.97 5.46 10.87
C GLN A 71 7.00 5.77 9.37
N VAL A 72 6.23 6.77 8.92
CA VAL A 72 6.25 7.20 7.51
C VAL A 72 7.61 7.77 7.13
N MET A 73 8.24 8.55 8.00
CA MET A 73 9.58 9.09 7.76
C MET A 73 10.62 7.98 7.66
N ASP A 74 10.63 7.03 8.60
CA ASP A 74 11.56 5.89 8.62
C ASP A 74 11.39 5.02 7.37
N MET A 75 10.14 4.75 6.97
CA MET A 75 9.85 4.02 5.73
C MET A 75 10.40 4.75 4.51
N ARG A 76 10.25 6.08 4.42
CA ARG A 76 10.79 6.87 3.31
C ARG A 76 12.31 6.80 3.24
N ILE A 77 12.99 6.91 4.37
CA ILE A 77 14.45 6.80 4.44
C ILE A 77 14.90 5.40 4.01
N ASN A 78 14.21 4.36 4.48
CA ASN A 78 14.52 2.99 4.10
C ASN A 78 14.30 2.75 2.60
N LEU A 79 13.20 3.26 2.03
CA LEU A 79 12.95 3.18 0.59
C LEU A 79 14.02 3.89 -0.22
N GLU A 80 14.42 5.11 0.17
CA GLU A 80 15.52 5.83 -0.50
C GLU A 80 16.84 5.05 -0.44
N GLY A 81 17.12 4.41 0.70
CA GLY A 81 18.27 3.52 0.86
C GLY A 81 18.22 2.32 -0.08
N LEU A 82 17.07 1.64 -0.13
CA LEU A 82 16.85 0.49 -1.00
C LEU A 82 16.88 0.86 -2.49
N GLU A 83 16.37 2.03 -2.87
CA GLU A 83 16.45 2.54 -4.25
C GLU A 83 17.91 2.76 -4.67
N LYS A 84 18.73 3.35 -3.80
CA LYS A 84 20.16 3.51 -4.05
C LYS A 84 20.88 2.16 -4.17
N GLU A 85 20.54 1.19 -3.33
CA GLU A 85 21.11 -0.15 -3.41
C GLU A 85 20.67 -0.88 -4.69
N ARG A 86 19.38 -0.81 -5.04
CA ARG A 86 18.84 -1.35 -6.31
C ARG A 86 19.60 -0.76 -7.50
N ASP A 87 19.73 0.56 -7.55
CA ASP A 87 20.39 1.25 -8.65
C ASP A 87 21.89 0.89 -8.71
N PHE A 88 22.55 0.80 -7.55
CA PHE A 88 23.94 0.38 -7.46
C PHE A 88 24.17 -1.03 -8.00
N TYR A 89 23.32 -2.00 -7.63
CA TYR A 89 23.42 -3.36 -8.15
C TYR A 89 23.08 -3.42 -9.64
N PHE A 90 22.04 -2.71 -10.08
CA PHE A 90 21.65 -2.67 -11.50
C PHE A 90 22.74 -2.07 -12.38
N SER A 91 23.34 -0.94 -11.99
CA SER A 91 24.45 -0.34 -12.72
C SER A 91 25.63 -1.30 -12.86
N LYS A 92 25.98 -2.05 -11.80
CA LYS A 92 27.05 -3.06 -11.88
C LYS A 92 26.73 -4.20 -12.83
N LEU A 93 25.51 -4.72 -12.79
CA LEU A 93 25.08 -5.78 -13.69
C LEU A 93 25.11 -5.29 -15.15
N ARG A 94 24.71 -4.04 -15.39
CA ARG A 94 24.79 -3.41 -16.72
C ARG A 94 26.22 -3.24 -17.21
N ASP A 95 27.13 -2.77 -16.36
CA ASP A 95 28.55 -2.67 -16.72
C ASP A 95 29.15 -4.04 -17.07
N ILE A 96 28.81 -5.08 -16.29
CA ILE A 96 29.24 -6.47 -16.55
C ILE A 96 28.67 -6.98 -17.88
N GLU A 97 27.40 -6.71 -18.16
CA GLU A 97 26.74 -7.11 -19.41
C GLU A 97 27.44 -6.52 -20.64
N ILE A 98 27.76 -5.23 -20.60
CA ILE A 98 28.49 -4.53 -21.69
C ILE A 98 29.84 -5.21 -21.91
N LEU A 99 30.61 -5.47 -20.84
CA LEU A 99 31.90 -6.17 -20.94
C LEU A 99 31.77 -7.58 -21.51
N CYS A 100 30.69 -8.29 -21.19
CA CYS A 100 30.43 -9.63 -21.72
C CYS A 100 30.12 -9.58 -23.22
N GLN A 101 29.28 -8.63 -23.67
CA GLN A 101 28.92 -8.44 -25.08
C GLN A 101 30.15 -8.08 -25.92
N GLU A 102 30.96 -7.12 -25.46
CA GLU A 102 32.20 -6.72 -26.15
C GLU A 102 33.20 -7.88 -26.31
N ALA A 103 33.27 -8.77 -25.31
CA ALA A 103 34.15 -9.93 -25.34
C ALA A 103 33.60 -11.06 -26.24
N ASP A 104 32.29 -11.30 -26.24
CA ASP A 104 31.66 -12.35 -27.06
C ASP A 104 31.70 -12.01 -28.56
N ASP A 105 31.58 -10.73 -28.91
CA ASP A 105 31.74 -10.22 -30.29
C ASP A 105 33.15 -10.48 -30.85
N ALA A 106 34.16 -10.55 -29.98
CA ALA A 106 35.54 -10.82 -30.37
C ALA A 106 35.83 -12.33 -30.48
N GLU A 107 35.46 -13.11 -29.46
CA GLU A 107 35.60 -14.57 -29.47
C GLU A 107 34.62 -15.21 -28.47
N ALA A 108 33.77 -16.11 -28.96
CA ALA A 108 32.74 -16.75 -28.13
C ALA A 108 33.36 -17.60 -27.01
N HIS A 109 33.08 -17.25 -25.75
CA HIS A 109 33.62 -17.95 -24.59
C HIS A 109 32.52 -18.65 -23.77
N PRO A 110 32.60 -19.98 -23.52
CA PRO A 110 31.54 -20.72 -22.80
C PRO A 110 31.20 -20.21 -21.40
N ILE A 111 32.11 -19.48 -20.75
CA ILE A 111 31.85 -18.82 -19.46
C ILE A 111 31.02 -17.55 -19.63
N ILE A 112 31.23 -16.77 -20.70
CA ILE A 112 30.48 -15.54 -20.97
C ILE A 112 29.01 -15.89 -21.16
N GLN A 113 28.71 -16.94 -21.92
CA GLN A 113 27.33 -17.42 -22.08
C GLN A 113 26.66 -17.73 -20.74
N LYS A 114 27.36 -18.40 -19.82
CA LYS A 114 26.82 -18.70 -18.48
C LYS A 114 26.57 -17.45 -17.64
N ILE A 115 27.37 -16.40 -17.81
CA ILE A 115 27.17 -15.12 -17.13
C ILE A 115 25.94 -14.42 -17.71
N LEU A 116 25.81 -14.37 -19.04
CA LEU A 116 24.64 -13.81 -19.72
C LEU A 116 23.35 -14.55 -19.34
N ASP A 117 23.39 -15.88 -19.25
CA ASP A 117 22.24 -16.69 -18.79
C ASP A 117 21.79 -16.29 -17.38
N ILE A 118 22.71 -15.92 -16.48
CA ILE A 118 22.40 -15.41 -15.14
C ILE A 118 21.83 -13.99 -15.23
N LEU A 119 22.42 -13.12 -16.04
CA LEU A 119 21.99 -11.73 -16.20
C LEU A 119 20.59 -11.61 -16.82
N TYR A 120 20.21 -12.57 -17.67
CA TYR A 120 18.91 -12.62 -18.35
C TYR A 120 17.90 -13.56 -17.68
N ALA A 121 18.27 -14.22 -16.58
CA ALA A 121 17.33 -15.00 -15.79
C ALA A 121 16.25 -14.07 -15.20
N THR A 122 14.98 -14.47 -15.33
CA THR A 122 13.85 -13.77 -14.72
C THR A 122 13.38 -14.52 -13.48
N GLU A 123 13.12 -13.80 -12.38
CA GLU A 123 12.41 -14.32 -11.21
C GLU A 123 10.92 -13.87 -11.28
N ASP A 124 10.03 -14.73 -10.77
CA ASP A 124 8.59 -14.49 -10.71
C ASP A 124 8.30 -13.22 -9.87
N GLY A 125 7.95 -12.12 -10.55
CA GLY A 125 7.74 -10.80 -9.93
C GLY A 125 8.77 -9.71 -10.24
N PHE A 126 9.82 -10.01 -11.01
CA PHE A 126 10.81 -9.02 -11.51
C PHE A 126 10.69 -8.73 -13.02
N ALA A 127 9.88 -9.50 -13.76
CA ALA A 127 9.52 -9.14 -15.12
C ALA A 127 8.60 -7.91 -15.08
N PRO A 128 8.86 -6.86 -15.90
CA PRO A 128 7.82 -5.89 -16.21
C PRO A 128 6.55 -6.65 -16.59
N PRO A 129 5.36 -6.26 -16.12
CA PRO A 129 4.13 -6.83 -16.65
C PRO A 129 4.22 -6.75 -18.17
N ASP A 130 4.07 -7.87 -18.87
CA ASP A 130 4.12 -7.93 -20.34
C ASP A 130 3.07 -7.01 -21.02
N ASP A 131 2.21 -6.36 -20.22
CA ASP A 131 1.21 -5.36 -20.58
C ASP A 131 1.43 -4.00 -19.86
N ALA A 132 2.63 -3.41 -19.91
CA ALA A 132 2.70 -1.96 -19.81
C ALA A 132 2.01 -1.42 -21.08
N PRO A 133 0.78 -0.84 -21.00
CA PRO A 133 0.15 -0.27 -22.18
C PRO A 133 1.12 0.76 -22.78
N PRO A 134 1.23 0.84 -24.12
CA PRO A 134 2.04 1.88 -24.73
C PRO A 134 1.63 3.21 -24.08
N GLU A 135 2.59 3.95 -23.54
CA GLU A 135 2.35 5.31 -23.13
C GLU A 135 1.85 6.01 -24.40
N ASP A 136 0.55 6.27 -24.46
CA ASP A 136 -0.07 6.99 -25.58
C ASP A 136 0.70 8.31 -25.68
N GLU A 137 1.51 8.46 -26.73
CA GLU A 137 2.12 9.74 -27.11
C GLU A 137 0.96 10.73 -27.33
N GLU A 138 0.68 11.54 -26.31
CA GLU A 138 -0.25 12.66 -26.41
C GLU A 138 0.38 13.70 -27.36
N TYR A 139 -0.02 13.62 -28.63
CA TYR A 139 0.24 14.63 -29.67
C TYR A 139 -0.63 15.88 -29.49
#